data_AF-A0A1H3H8F9-F1
#
_entry.id   AF-A0A1H3H8F9-F1
#
_cell.length_a   1.000
_cell.length_b   1.000
_cell.length_c   1.000
_cell.angle_alpha   90.00
_cell.angle_beta   90.00
_cell.angle_gamma   90.00
#
_symmetry.space_group_name_H-M   'P 1'
#
loop_
_entity.id
_entity.type
_entity.pdbx_description
1 polymer ?
#
loop_
_entity_poly.entity_id
_entity_poly.type
_entity_poly.pdbx_seq_one_letter_code
_entity_poly.pdbx_strand_id
1 'polypeptide(L)'
;MVDAGHANGKRLRGYGAFGDPASPKNALLIETGQHFSVRSRDVALDAAARFLNKTGVVAATDLTDFMQHAKPAAQKVLQVTQAVLADTMVLEFAQDFRGLELIEHAGAVIAHDGDRELVTPYDDCVIVMPSLRHLGPGVTVMRLARVLDSW
;
A
#
# COMPACT_ATOMS: atom_id res chain seq x y z
N MET A 1 -2.03 -2.20 -4.65
CA MET A 1 -2.98 -2.24 -3.52
C MET A 1 -4.25 -1.53 -3.93
N VAL A 2 -5.40 -2.19 -3.83
CA VAL A 2 -6.73 -1.56 -3.88
C VAL A 2 -7.32 -1.61 -2.48
N ASP A 3 -7.70 -0.46 -1.93
CA ASP A 3 -8.20 -0.29 -0.55
C ASP A 3 -9.30 0.78 -0.52
N ALA A 4 -10.39 0.50 0.18
CA ALA A 4 -11.59 1.34 0.27
C ALA A 4 -11.34 2.71 0.93
N GLY A 5 -10.34 2.87 1.81
CA GLY A 5 -10.19 4.16 2.50
C GLY A 5 -9.45 4.12 3.83
N HIS A 6 -9.46 5.26 4.53
CA HIS A 6 -9.14 5.35 5.94
C HIS A 6 -10.31 6.03 6.66
N ALA A 7 -10.68 5.53 7.84
CA ALA A 7 -11.65 6.18 8.72
C ALA A 7 -11.21 7.61 9.11
N ASN A 8 -9.89 7.86 9.12
CA ASN A 8 -9.28 9.13 9.52
C ASN A 8 -9.28 10.21 8.43
N GLY A 9 -10.04 10.03 7.35
CA GLY A 9 -10.27 11.07 6.34
C GLY A 9 -10.12 10.60 4.90
N LYS A 10 -10.69 11.40 3.99
CA LYS A 10 -10.67 11.12 2.55
C LYS A 10 -9.32 11.51 1.95
N ARG A 11 -8.70 10.56 1.22
CA ARG A 11 -7.46 10.77 0.46
C ARG A 11 -7.72 11.67 -0.75
N LEU A 12 -6.71 12.37 -1.25
CA LEU A 12 -6.83 13.21 -2.46
C LEU A 12 -7.44 12.45 -3.66
N ARG A 13 -7.02 11.19 -3.86
CA ARG A 13 -7.55 10.31 -4.92
C ARG A 13 -9.02 9.91 -4.75
N GLY A 14 -9.65 10.21 -3.62
CA GLY A 14 -11.07 9.90 -3.36
C GLY A 14 -12.03 11.06 -3.61
N TYR A 15 -11.54 12.21 -4.09
CA TYR A 15 -12.36 13.40 -4.33
C TYR A 15 -12.83 13.52 -5.77
N GLY A 16 -13.98 14.18 -5.95
CA GLY A 16 -14.57 14.49 -7.24
C GLY A 16 -14.71 13.26 -8.12
N ALA A 17 -14.37 13.41 -9.40
CA ALA A 17 -14.43 12.36 -10.40
C ALA A 17 -13.52 11.14 -10.09
N PHE A 18 -12.50 11.27 -9.24
CA PHE A 18 -11.64 10.12 -8.88
C PHE A 18 -12.24 9.21 -7.81
N GLY A 19 -13.24 9.71 -7.07
CA GLY A 19 -13.98 8.92 -6.09
C GLY A 19 -15.33 8.42 -6.60
N ASP A 20 -15.68 8.71 -7.85
CA ASP A 20 -16.95 8.34 -8.46
C ASP A 20 -16.81 7.03 -9.26
N PRO A 21 -17.47 5.93 -8.85
CA PRO A 21 -17.41 4.65 -9.55
C PRO A 21 -17.90 4.70 -11.00
N ALA A 22 -18.73 5.68 -11.37
CA ALA A 22 -19.21 5.87 -12.74
C ALA A 22 -18.23 6.68 -13.61
N SER A 23 -17.22 7.31 -13.01
CA SER A 23 -16.25 8.11 -13.75
C SER A 23 -15.21 7.20 -14.42
N PRO A 24 -14.84 7.47 -15.68
CA PRO A 24 -13.72 6.75 -16.32
C PRO A 24 -12.35 7.24 -15.84
N LYS A 25 -12.28 8.27 -14.98
CA LYS A 25 -11.02 8.81 -14.48
C LYS A 25 -10.44 7.93 -13.39
N ASN A 26 -9.12 7.76 -13.41
CA ASN A 26 -8.41 6.96 -12.41
C ASN A 26 -7.33 7.80 -11.71
N ALA A 27 -7.06 7.48 -10.46
CA ALA A 27 -6.00 8.09 -9.65
C ALA A 27 -5.25 7.02 -8.85
N LEU A 28 -3.93 7.07 -8.91
CA LEU A 28 -3.04 6.13 -8.24
C LEU A 28 -2.13 6.87 -7.27
N LEU A 29 -1.79 6.20 -6.17
CA LEU A 29 -0.68 6.60 -5.30
C LEU A 29 0.49 5.66 -5.58
N ILE A 30 1.68 6.22 -5.71
CA ILE A 30 2.91 5.46 -5.94
C ILE A 30 3.80 5.68 -4.74
N GLU A 31 4.08 4.61 -4.01
CA GLU A 31 5.11 4.58 -2.95
C GLU A 31 6.46 4.45 -3.64
N THR A 32 7.27 5.51 -3.61
CA THR A 32 8.55 5.54 -4.35
C THR A 32 9.71 4.95 -3.56
N GLY A 33 9.54 4.73 -2.27
CA GLY A 33 10.51 4.08 -1.39
C GLY A 33 10.67 4.81 -0.06
N GLN A 34 11.76 4.52 0.65
CA GLN A 34 12.05 5.12 1.94
C GLN A 34 12.44 6.59 1.83
N HIS A 35 12.12 7.37 2.87
CA HIS A 35 12.56 8.75 2.98
C HIS A 35 14.08 8.86 2.89
N PHE A 36 14.57 9.89 2.21
CA PHE A 36 16.00 10.20 2.01
C PHE A 36 16.81 9.18 1.19
N SER A 37 16.18 8.12 0.69
CA SER A 37 16.85 7.19 -0.23
C SER A 37 16.98 7.78 -1.63
N VAL A 38 18.19 7.75 -2.19
CA VAL A 38 18.46 8.13 -3.58
C VAL A 38 17.64 7.28 -4.55
N ARG A 39 17.46 5.99 -4.24
CA ARG A 39 16.62 5.11 -5.06
C ARG A 39 15.17 5.58 -5.13
N SER A 40 14.65 6.20 -4.07
CA SER A 40 13.28 6.73 -4.06
C SER A 40 13.12 7.89 -5.04
N ARG A 41 14.15 8.73 -5.21
CA ARG A 41 14.18 9.77 -6.24
C ARG A 41 14.09 9.15 -7.63
N ASP A 42 14.90 8.13 -7.91
CA ASP A 42 14.97 7.52 -9.24
C ASP A 42 13.65 6.82 -9.60
N VAL A 43 12.96 6.20 -8.64
CA VAL A 43 11.62 5.63 -8.83
C VAL A 43 10.57 6.73 -9.05
N ALA A 44 10.64 7.83 -8.30
CA ALA A 44 9.71 8.94 -8.44
C ALA A 44 9.80 9.60 -9.83
N LEU A 45 11.03 9.83 -10.31
CA LEU A 45 11.30 10.41 -11.63
C LEU A 45 10.82 9.48 -12.76
N ASP A 46 11.11 8.18 -12.66
CA ASP A 46 10.63 7.19 -13.64
C ASP A 46 9.10 7.15 -13.70
N ALA A 47 8.43 7.08 -12.55
CA ALA A 47 6.98 7.06 -12.47
C ALA A 47 6.35 8.34 -13.05
N ALA A 48 6.89 9.51 -12.71
CA ALA A 48 6.42 10.79 -13.22
C ALA A 48 6.63 10.91 -14.73
N ALA A 49 7.81 10.54 -15.23
CA ALA A 49 8.13 10.56 -16.66
C ALA A 49 7.17 9.65 -17.45
N ARG A 50 6.94 8.42 -16.98
CA ARG A 50 5.97 7.50 -17.62
C ARG A 50 4.56 8.06 -17.62
N PHE A 51 4.12 8.71 -16.54
CA PHE A 51 2.80 9.35 -16.46
C PHE A 51 2.67 10.52 -17.44
N LEU A 52 3.67 11.40 -17.52
CA LEU A 52 3.68 12.54 -18.44
C LEU A 52 3.71 12.09 -19.91
N ASN A 53 4.53 11.08 -20.21
CA ASN A 53 4.56 10.48 -21.54
C ASN A 53 3.20 9.85 -21.90
N LYS A 54 2.60 9.08 -20.99
CA LYS A 54 1.31 8.41 -21.21
C LYS A 54 0.16 9.39 -21.43
N THR A 55 0.21 10.56 -20.80
CA THR A 55 -0.80 11.63 -20.95
C THR A 55 -0.51 12.55 -22.15
N GLY A 56 0.66 12.43 -22.78
CA GLY A 56 1.06 13.27 -23.92
C GLY A 56 1.34 14.72 -23.55
N VAL A 57 1.51 15.02 -22.26
CA VAL A 57 1.78 16.38 -21.76
C VAL A 57 3.20 16.84 -22.13
N VAL A 58 4.15 15.89 -22.23
CA VAL A 58 5.55 16.14 -22.57
C VAL A 58 5.98 15.14 -23.66
N ALA A 59 6.85 15.58 -24.57
CA ALA A 59 7.40 14.72 -25.61
C ALA A 59 8.28 13.62 -25.01
N ALA A 60 8.18 12.40 -25.55
CA ALA A 60 8.93 11.25 -25.03
C ALA A 60 10.45 11.46 -25.06
N THR A 61 10.96 12.20 -26.05
CA THR A 61 12.39 12.51 -26.19
C THR A 61 12.94 13.29 -25.00
N ASP A 62 12.14 14.20 -24.44
CA ASP A 62 12.54 15.07 -23.33
C ASP A 62 12.51 14.36 -21.97
N LEU A 63 11.99 13.13 -21.94
CA LEU A 63 11.83 12.33 -20.73
C LEU A 63 12.85 11.19 -20.61
N THR A 64 13.68 10.98 -21.64
CA THR A 64 14.56 9.81 -21.76
C THR A 64 15.47 9.65 -20.55
N ASP A 65 16.09 10.73 -20.07
CA ASP A 65 17.06 10.71 -18.96
C ASP A 65 16.41 10.42 -17.59
N PHE A 66 15.09 10.51 -17.48
CA PHE A 66 14.35 10.29 -16.24
C PHE A 66 13.74 8.89 -16.14
N MET A 67 13.77 8.10 -17.22
CA MET A 67 13.18 6.78 -17.27
C MET A 67 14.20 5.68 -17.00
N GLN A 68 13.82 4.71 -16.17
CA GLN A 68 14.55 3.47 -16.01
C GLN A 68 14.32 2.57 -17.23
N HIS A 69 15.40 2.09 -17.84
CA HIS A 69 15.33 1.23 -19.02
C HIS A 69 15.26 -0.26 -18.70
N ALA A 70 15.51 -0.64 -17.44
CA ALA A 70 15.40 -2.02 -17.01
C ALA A 70 13.96 -2.53 -17.14
N LYS A 71 13.80 -3.76 -17.64
CA LYS A 71 12.49 -4.40 -17.71
C LYS A 71 11.93 -4.57 -16.28
N PRO A 72 10.72 -4.08 -15.98
CA PRO A 72 10.11 -4.31 -14.68
C PRO A 72 9.90 -5.79 -14.41
N ALA A 73 10.08 -6.20 -13.16
CA ALA A 73 9.64 -7.52 -12.71
C ALA A 73 8.11 -7.65 -12.83
N ALA A 74 7.63 -8.89 -12.86
CA ALA A 74 6.19 -9.15 -12.84
C ALA A 74 5.55 -8.52 -11.59
N GLN A 75 4.50 -7.72 -11.79
CA GLN A 75 3.79 -7.08 -10.71
C GLN A 75 2.85 -8.08 -10.03
N LYS A 76 2.85 -8.09 -8.70
CA LYS A 76 1.84 -8.77 -7.89
C LYS A 76 0.74 -7.77 -7.51
N VAL A 77 -0.51 -8.16 -7.68
CA VAL A 77 -1.66 -7.35 -7.25
C VAL A 77 -2.17 -7.86 -5.93
N LEU A 78 -2.25 -6.95 -4.96
CA LEU A 78 -2.82 -7.21 -3.64
C LEU A 78 -4.14 -6.46 -3.48
N GLN A 79 -5.20 -7.20 -3.16
CA GLN A 79 -6.48 -6.65 -2.74
C GLN A 79 -6.52 -6.58 -1.22
N VAL A 80 -6.64 -5.38 -0.65
CA VAL A 80 -6.82 -5.23 0.80
C VAL A 80 -8.20 -5.70 1.17
N THR A 81 -8.28 -6.57 2.18
CA THR A 81 -9.55 -7.09 2.67
C THR A 81 -10.00 -6.36 3.93
N GLN A 82 -9.07 -5.97 4.81
CA GLN A 82 -9.40 -5.25 6.04
C GLN A 82 -8.21 -4.45 6.59
N ALA A 83 -8.53 -3.44 7.37
CA ALA A 83 -7.59 -2.72 8.22
C ALA A 83 -7.55 -3.37 9.61
N VAL A 84 -6.38 -3.38 10.25
CA VAL A 84 -6.21 -3.75 11.66
C VAL A 84 -6.01 -2.46 12.45
N LEU A 85 -6.92 -2.19 13.37
CA LEU A 85 -6.89 -0.99 14.22
C LEU A 85 -6.37 -1.38 15.60
N ALA A 86 -5.60 -0.49 16.21
CA ALA A 86 -5.26 -0.60 17.63
C ALA A 86 -6.42 -0.11 18.48
N ASP A 87 -6.70 -0.80 19.58
CA ASP A 87 -7.62 -0.34 20.62
C ASP A 87 -6.84 0.29 21.78
N THR A 88 -5.56 -0.07 21.95
CA THR A 88 -4.72 0.38 23.05
C THR A 88 -3.44 1.08 22.59
N MET A 89 -2.71 1.63 23.57
CA MET A 89 -1.37 2.21 23.38
C MET A 89 -0.24 1.18 23.55
N VAL A 90 -0.57 -0.09 23.84
CA VAL A 90 0.40 -1.15 24.17
C VAL A 90 0.36 -2.30 23.16
N LEU A 91 -0.14 -2.04 21.95
CA LEU A 91 -0.15 -3.04 20.89
C LEU A 91 1.29 -3.35 20.45
N GLU A 92 1.61 -4.65 20.42
CA GLU A 92 2.89 -5.18 19.98
C GLU A 92 2.69 -6.19 18.84
N PHE A 93 3.54 -6.14 17.81
CA PHE A 93 3.51 -7.15 16.75
C PHE A 93 4.14 -8.45 17.24
N ALA A 94 3.57 -9.59 16.84
CA ALA A 94 4.07 -10.91 17.22
C ALA A 94 5.43 -11.23 16.57
N GLN A 95 5.78 -10.53 15.48
CA GLN A 95 7.05 -10.65 14.77
C GLN A 95 7.50 -9.27 14.25
N ASP A 96 8.74 -9.18 13.78
CA ASP A 96 9.31 -8.00 13.13
C ASP A 96 8.83 -7.84 11.68
N PHE A 97 7.51 -7.68 11.50
CA PHE A 97 6.93 -7.50 10.18
C PHE A 97 7.43 -6.22 9.50
N ARG A 98 7.98 -6.37 8.29
CA ARG A 98 8.49 -5.32 7.40
C ARG A 98 7.52 -5.00 6.26
N GLY A 99 6.48 -5.80 6.09
CA GLY A 99 5.44 -5.65 5.09
C GLY A 99 5.65 -6.59 3.89
N LEU A 100 4.53 -7.02 3.32
CA LEU A 100 4.40 -7.97 2.23
C LEU A 100 4.74 -9.43 2.60
N GLU A 101 4.91 -9.75 3.88
CA GLU A 101 4.97 -11.12 4.36
C GLU A 101 3.64 -11.84 4.08
N LEU A 102 3.73 -13.08 3.59
CA LEU A 102 2.60 -13.99 3.43
C LEU A 102 2.53 -14.89 4.66
N ILE A 103 1.39 -14.88 5.34
CA ILE A 103 1.09 -15.76 6.47
C ILE A 103 0.19 -16.88 5.95
N GLU A 104 0.72 -18.09 5.91
CA GLU A 104 0.10 -19.23 5.23
C GLU A 104 -1.24 -19.64 5.86
N HIS A 105 -1.34 -19.61 7.19
CA HIS A 105 -2.49 -20.17 7.90
C HIS A 105 -3.36 -19.10 8.57
N ALA A 106 -4.68 -19.29 8.51
CA ALA A 106 -5.66 -18.61 9.33
C ALA A 106 -5.44 -18.90 10.82
N GLY A 107 -5.78 -17.94 11.69
CA GLY A 107 -5.63 -18.07 13.13
C GLY A 107 -4.21 -17.84 13.65
N ALA A 108 -3.25 -17.53 12.79
CA ALA A 108 -1.90 -17.17 13.21
C ALA A 108 -1.89 -15.82 13.91
N VAL A 109 -1.31 -15.76 15.12
CA VAL A 109 -1.18 -14.51 15.89
C VAL A 109 -0.21 -13.56 15.20
N ILE A 110 -0.67 -12.34 14.92
CA ILE A 110 0.09 -11.29 14.23
C ILE A 110 0.35 -10.08 15.14
N ALA A 111 -0.43 -9.91 16.20
CA ALA A 111 -0.19 -8.88 17.20
C ALA A 111 -0.93 -9.20 18.50
N HIS A 112 -0.46 -8.60 19.59
CA HIS A 112 -1.17 -8.52 20.86
C HIS A 112 -1.56 -7.07 21.11
N ASP A 113 -2.82 -6.81 21.45
CA ASP A 113 -3.35 -5.49 21.75
C ASP A 113 -3.94 -5.52 23.16
N GLY A 114 -3.08 -5.29 24.15
CA GLY A 114 -3.37 -5.64 25.54
C GLY A 114 -3.55 -7.17 25.69
N ASP A 115 -4.64 -7.60 26.31
CA ASP A 115 -4.95 -9.02 26.51
C ASP A 115 -5.56 -9.69 25.26
N ARG A 116 -5.81 -8.93 24.18
CA ARG A 116 -6.42 -9.45 22.96
C ARG A 116 -5.37 -9.88 21.95
N GLU A 117 -5.47 -11.13 21.48
CA GLU A 117 -4.73 -11.58 20.30
C GLU A 117 -5.43 -11.12 19.02
N LEU A 118 -4.63 -10.56 18.10
CA LEU A 118 -5.04 -10.27 16.74
C LEU A 118 -4.47 -11.37 15.84
N VAL A 119 -5.33 -12.04 15.09
CA VAL A 119 -4.98 -13.20 14.27
C VAL A 119 -5.29 -12.98 12.80
N THR A 120 -4.63 -13.73 11.92
CA THR A 120 -5.00 -13.79 10.50
C THR A 120 -6.42 -14.36 10.34
N PRO A 121 -7.31 -13.69 9.59
CA PRO A 121 -8.69 -14.14 9.42
C PRO A 121 -8.84 -15.25 8.37
N TYR A 122 -7.77 -15.55 7.61
CA TYR A 122 -7.79 -16.51 6.52
C TYR A 122 -6.37 -16.97 6.15
N ASP A 123 -6.29 -18.07 5.41
CA ASP A 123 -5.06 -18.58 4.80
C ASP A 123 -4.52 -17.63 3.71
N ASP A 124 -3.21 -17.64 3.51
CA ASP A 124 -2.49 -16.80 2.55
C ASP A 124 -2.74 -15.30 2.75
N CYS A 125 -2.65 -14.87 4.02
CA CYS A 125 -2.86 -13.49 4.42
C CYS A 125 -1.59 -12.67 4.32
N VAL A 126 -1.62 -11.60 3.53
CA VAL A 126 -0.48 -10.70 3.34
C VAL A 126 -0.57 -9.51 4.31
N ILE A 127 0.49 -9.29 5.09
CA ILE A 127 0.64 -8.11 5.95
C ILE A 127 1.05 -6.91 5.10
N VAL A 128 0.38 -5.77 5.26
CA VAL A 128 0.74 -4.57 4.48
C VAL A 128 0.87 -3.33 5.35
N MET A 129 2.00 -2.64 5.18
CA MET A 129 2.39 -1.42 5.89
C MET A 129 2.24 -1.52 7.42
N PRO A 130 2.87 -2.52 8.08
CA PRO A 130 2.88 -2.58 9.53
C PRO A 130 3.64 -1.38 10.12
N SER A 131 3.04 -0.68 11.06
CA SER A 131 3.65 0.48 11.72
C SER A 131 2.99 0.79 13.07
N LEU A 132 3.83 0.95 14.10
CA LEU A 132 3.44 1.45 15.42
C LEU A 132 3.87 2.91 15.65
N ARG A 133 4.43 3.58 14.63
CA ARG A 133 4.98 4.94 14.76
C ARG A 133 3.95 5.95 15.29
N HIS A 134 2.68 5.78 14.92
CA HIS A 134 1.58 6.65 15.32
C HIS A 134 0.54 5.87 16.14
N LEU A 135 0.98 4.89 16.94
CA LEU A 135 0.09 4.03 17.71
C LEU A 135 -0.88 4.86 18.56
N GLY A 136 -2.15 4.50 18.48
CA GLY A 136 -3.25 5.13 19.21
C GLY A 136 -4.57 4.39 19.00
N PRO A 137 -5.52 4.47 19.95
CA PRO A 137 -6.84 3.88 19.77
C PRO A 137 -7.52 4.37 18.48
N GLY A 138 -8.04 3.43 17.68
CA GLY A 138 -8.66 3.69 16.38
C GLY A 138 -7.68 3.90 15.22
N VAL A 139 -6.36 3.88 15.46
CA VAL A 139 -5.36 4.02 14.40
C VAL A 139 -5.15 2.69 13.69
N THR A 140 -5.18 2.71 12.36
CA THR A 140 -4.77 1.56 11.55
C THR A 140 -3.27 1.32 11.68
N VAL A 141 -2.89 0.18 12.26
CA VAL A 141 -1.49 -0.21 12.48
C VAL A 141 -0.94 -1.11 11.37
N MET A 142 -1.82 -1.81 10.65
CA MET A 142 -1.49 -2.57 9.44
C MET A 142 -2.75 -2.82 8.60
N ARG A 143 -2.58 -3.36 7.39
CA ARG A 143 -3.65 -3.89 6.55
C ARG A 143 -3.40 -5.35 6.25
N LEU A 144 -4.48 -6.09 6.02
CA LEU A 144 -4.46 -7.47 5.55
C LEU A 144 -4.93 -7.51 4.10
N ALA A 145 -4.28 -8.35 3.29
CA ALA A 145 -4.58 -8.45 1.87
C ALA A 145 -4.47 -9.88 1.34
N ARG A 146 -5.10 -10.12 0.18
CA ARG A 146 -4.92 -11.33 -0.63
C ARG A 146 -4.15 -11.01 -1.90
N VAL A 147 -3.36 -11.97 -2.36
CA VAL A 147 -2.80 -11.97 -3.72
C VAL A 147 -3.93 -12.26 -4.71
N LEU A 148 -3.98 -11.51 -5.80
CA LEU A 148 -4.85 -11.81 -6.94
C LEU A 148 -4.04 -12.51 -8.03
N ASP A 149 -4.48 -13.69 -8.44
CA ASP A 149 -3.82 -14.48 -9.49
C ASP A 149 -4.11 -13.96 -10.91
N SER A 150 -5.18 -13.19 -11.08
CA SER A 150 -5.56 -12.52 -12.33
C SER A 150 -6.19 -11.16 -12.06
N TRP A 151 -5.84 -10.15 -12.86
CA TRP A 151 -6.34 -8.79 -12.78
C TRP A 151 -6.53 -8.18 -14.18
#